data_AF-A0A502G0X0-F1
#
_entry.id   AF-A0A502G0X0-F1
#
_cell.length_a   1.000
_cell.length_b   1.000
_cell.length_c   1.000
_cell.angle_alpha   90.00
_cell.angle_beta   90.00
_cell.angle_gamma   90.00
#
_symmetry.space_group_name_H-M   'P 1'
#
loop_
_entity.id
_entity.type
_entity.pdbx_description
1 polymer ?
#
loop_
_entity_poly.entity_id
_entity_poly.type
_entity_poly.pdbx_seq_one_letter_code
_entity_poly.pdbx_strand_id
1 'polypeptide(L)'
;MKIKKIFILATLCYSVSGMAAFNDNESKQLSEIDMKSESIVTDIVKKLDKAVSVQVSNNPEKKEQILALRVAWDVTTQKKCQLETFESKGTDSEISTTNSCLLKGYQMEIDYFNNMLP
;
A
#
# COMPACT_ATOMS: atom_id res chain seq x y z
N MET A 1 39.23 -42.88 -2.79
CA MET A 1 38.95 -41.75 -1.87
C MET A 1 39.28 -40.35 -2.40
N LYS A 2 40.02 -40.18 -3.52
CA LYS A 2 40.37 -38.84 -4.04
C LYS A 2 39.23 -38.16 -4.82
N ILE A 3 38.43 -38.94 -5.55
CA ILE A 3 37.30 -38.43 -6.37
C ILE A 3 36.13 -37.92 -5.51
N LYS A 4 35.83 -38.60 -4.38
CA LYS A 4 34.77 -38.15 -3.45
C LYS A 4 35.07 -36.79 -2.79
N LYS A 5 36.35 -36.46 -2.57
CA LYS A 5 36.75 -35.17 -1.98
C LYS A 5 36.64 -34.01 -2.98
N ILE A 6 36.87 -34.28 -4.27
CA ILE A 6 36.72 -33.27 -5.35
C ILE A 6 35.25 -32.92 -5.55
N PHE A 7 34.35 -33.91 -5.46
CA PHE A 7 32.90 -33.68 -5.62
C PHE A 7 32.30 -32.84 -4.49
N ILE A 8 32.78 -33.03 -3.25
CA ILE A 8 32.38 -32.24 -2.08
C ILE A 8 32.90 -30.81 -2.19
N LEU A 9 34.12 -30.61 -2.70
CA LEU A 9 34.69 -29.27 -2.88
C LEU A 9 33.97 -28.49 -4.01
N ALA A 10 33.56 -29.18 -5.08
CA ALA A 10 32.80 -28.56 -6.18
C ALA A 10 31.39 -28.10 -5.75
N THR A 11 30.73 -28.84 -4.85
CA THR A 11 29.38 -28.49 -4.35
C THR A 11 29.41 -27.33 -3.36
N LEU A 12 30.48 -27.18 -2.57
CA LEU A 12 30.67 -26.05 -1.65
C LEU A 12 30.96 -24.71 -2.36
N CYS A 13 31.56 -24.73 -3.56
CA CYS A 13 31.76 -23.49 -4.33
C CYS A 13 30.47 -23.00 -5.03
N TYR A 14 29.53 -23.90 -5.35
CA TYR A 14 28.26 -23.54 -5.98
C TYR A 14 27.22 -22.94 -5.02
N SER A 15 27.40 -23.09 -3.71
CA SER A 15 26.49 -22.51 -2.70
C SER A 15 26.73 -21.04 -2.37
N VAL A 16 27.83 -20.43 -2.85
CA VAL A 16 28.20 -19.04 -2.52
C VAL A 16 27.56 -18.02 -3.48
N SER A 17 26.96 -18.47 -4.59
CA SER A 17 26.32 -17.60 -5.60
C SER A 17 24.80 -17.41 -5.37
N GLY A 18 24.24 -17.92 -4.26
CA GLY A 18 22.81 -17.85 -3.96
C GLY A 18 22.34 -16.60 -3.20
N MET A 19 23.23 -15.65 -2.89
CA MET A 19 22.87 -14.42 -2.18
C MET A 19 22.99 -13.20 -3.09
N ALA A 20 22.16 -13.16 -4.14
CA ALA A 20 21.87 -11.90 -4.81
C ALA A 20 20.64 -11.29 -4.12
N ALA A 21 20.87 -10.55 -3.03
CA ALA A 21 19.97 -9.46 -2.68
C ALA A 21 19.99 -8.46 -3.84
N PHE A 22 18.82 -7.90 -4.19
CA PHE A 22 18.55 -7.01 -5.33
C PHE A 22 19.78 -6.25 -5.87
N ASN A 23 19.95 -6.23 -7.20
CA ASN A 23 20.93 -5.35 -7.83
C ASN A 23 20.50 -3.87 -7.69
N ASP A 24 21.44 -2.93 -7.72
CA ASP A 24 21.20 -1.48 -7.59
C ASP A 24 20.12 -0.97 -8.58
N ASN A 25 20.10 -1.51 -9.80
CA ASN A 25 19.09 -1.14 -10.79
C ASN A 25 17.68 -1.62 -10.41
N GLU A 26 17.54 -2.83 -9.89
CA GLU A 26 16.25 -3.38 -9.44
C GLU A 26 15.75 -2.65 -8.20
N SER A 27 16.66 -2.34 -7.26
CA SER A 27 16.35 -1.55 -6.06
C SER A 27 15.85 -0.14 -6.41
N LYS A 28 16.47 0.51 -7.41
CA LYS A 28 16.04 1.84 -7.88
C LYS A 28 14.65 1.79 -8.53
N GLN A 29 14.38 0.78 -9.36
CA GLN A 29 13.07 0.60 -9.99
C GLN A 29 11.96 0.38 -8.96
N LEU A 30 12.21 -0.44 -7.94
CA LEU A 30 11.28 -0.66 -6.83
C LEU A 30 11.00 0.65 -6.08
N SER A 31 12.04 1.42 -5.74
CA SER A 31 11.87 2.71 -5.06
C SER A 31 11.05 3.72 -5.88
N GLU A 32 11.24 3.79 -7.20
CA GLU A 32 10.44 4.66 -8.08
C GLU A 32 8.96 4.24 -8.13
N ILE A 33 8.69 2.93 -8.12
CA ILE A 33 7.33 2.38 -8.05
C ILE A 33 6.67 2.76 -6.72
N ASP A 34 7.40 2.60 -5.61
CA ASP A 34 6.91 2.92 -4.28
C ASP A 34 6.57 4.40 -4.13
N MET A 35 7.47 5.29 -4.57
CA MET A 35 7.22 6.74 -4.56
C MET A 35 5.98 7.13 -5.39
N LYS A 36 5.83 6.55 -6.58
CA LYS A 36 4.64 6.79 -7.42
C LYS A 36 3.37 6.30 -6.73
N SER A 37 3.45 5.15 -6.07
CA SER A 37 2.36 4.54 -5.33
C SER A 37 1.93 5.41 -4.14
N GLU A 38 2.87 5.95 -3.38
CA GLU A 38 2.62 6.89 -2.27
C GLU A 38 2.00 8.22 -2.74
N SER A 39 2.48 8.76 -3.86
CA SER A 39 1.93 9.99 -4.44
C SER A 39 0.46 9.80 -4.83
N ILE A 40 0.09 8.63 -5.35
CA ILE A 40 -1.29 8.33 -5.73
C ILE A 40 -2.21 8.25 -4.50
N VAL A 41 -1.74 7.64 -3.40
CA VAL A 41 -2.49 7.61 -2.12
C VAL A 41 -2.67 9.02 -1.55
N THR A 42 -1.64 9.87 -1.65
CA THR A 42 -1.74 11.26 -1.20
C THR A 42 -2.80 12.04 -1.99
N ASP A 43 -2.86 11.83 -3.31
CA ASP A 43 -3.80 12.55 -4.16
C ASP A 43 -5.26 12.07 -4.00
N ILE A 44 -5.49 10.79 -3.70
CA ILE A 44 -6.85 10.32 -3.39
C ILE A 44 -7.35 10.88 -2.05
N VAL A 45 -6.48 11.01 -1.04
CA VAL A 45 -6.84 11.63 0.24
C VAL A 45 -7.24 13.09 0.06
N LYS A 46 -6.50 13.87 -0.75
CA LYS A 46 -6.90 15.26 -1.06
C LYS A 46 -8.28 15.35 -1.72
N LYS A 47 -8.61 14.40 -2.62
CA LYS A 47 -9.94 14.35 -3.26
C LYS A 47 -11.03 14.02 -2.25
N LEU A 48 -10.76 13.11 -1.32
CA LEU A 48 -11.64 12.77 -0.22
C LEU A 48 -11.89 13.97 0.70
N ASP A 49 -10.84 14.67 1.12
CA ASP A 49 -10.96 15.85 1.97
C ASP A 49 -11.80 16.95 1.29
N LYS A 50 -11.66 17.10 -0.04
CA LYS A 50 -12.51 17.99 -0.83
C LYS A 50 -13.97 17.56 -0.82
N ALA A 51 -14.27 16.28 -1.04
CA ALA A 51 -15.64 15.75 -1.03
C ALA A 51 -16.30 15.95 0.35
N VAL A 52 -15.56 15.68 1.43
CA VAL A 52 -16.00 15.93 2.81
C VAL A 52 -16.26 17.41 3.04
N SER A 53 -15.33 18.29 2.64
CA SER A 53 -15.49 19.74 2.80
C SER A 53 -16.73 20.28 2.07
N VAL A 54 -17.04 19.75 0.88
CA VAL A 54 -18.26 20.11 0.15
C VAL A 54 -19.49 19.69 0.95
N GLN A 55 -19.53 18.46 1.47
CA GLN A 55 -20.68 17.98 2.22
C GLN A 55 -20.86 18.69 3.56
N VAL A 56 -19.79 19.04 4.26
CA VAL A 56 -19.86 19.90 5.46
C VAL A 56 -20.43 21.27 5.14
N SER A 57 -20.12 21.83 3.97
CA SER A 57 -20.62 23.14 3.54
C SER A 57 -22.10 23.08 3.14
N ASN A 58 -22.52 21.98 2.50
CA ASN A 58 -23.91 21.78 2.08
C ASN A 58 -24.82 21.40 3.26
N ASN A 59 -24.33 20.58 4.20
CA ASN A 59 -25.06 20.04 5.35
C ASN A 59 -24.43 20.50 6.69
N PRO A 60 -24.43 21.81 7.02
CA PRO A 60 -23.74 22.32 8.20
C PRO A 60 -24.25 21.72 9.52
N GLU A 61 -25.52 21.33 9.60
CA GLU A 61 -26.13 20.68 10.76
C GLU A 61 -25.63 19.26 11.00
N LYS A 62 -25.07 18.60 9.97
CA LYS A 62 -24.49 17.25 10.05
C LYS A 62 -22.97 17.26 10.12
N LYS A 63 -22.34 18.44 10.23
CA LYS A 63 -20.88 18.61 10.17
C LYS A 63 -20.15 17.62 11.08
N GLU A 64 -20.53 17.54 12.36
CA GLU A 64 -19.83 16.70 13.33
C GLU A 64 -19.97 15.21 12.98
N GLN A 65 -21.13 14.79 12.49
CA GLN A 65 -21.37 13.42 12.05
C GLN A 65 -20.58 13.08 10.78
N ILE A 66 -20.48 14.01 9.83
CA ILE A 66 -19.69 13.86 8.60
C ILE A 66 -18.20 13.69 8.95
N LEU A 67 -17.67 14.55 9.83
CA LEU A 67 -16.27 14.48 10.27
C LEU A 67 -16.00 13.21 11.09
N ALA A 68 -16.91 12.83 11.98
CA ALA A 68 -16.78 11.58 12.75
C ALA A 68 -16.80 10.35 11.84
N LEU A 69 -17.67 10.33 10.83
CA LEU A 69 -17.72 9.25 9.84
C LEU A 69 -16.40 9.17 9.05
N ARG A 70 -15.88 10.31 8.56
CA ARG A 70 -14.58 10.37 7.86
C ARG A 70 -13.46 9.75 8.70
N VAL A 71 -13.37 10.09 9.99
CA VAL A 71 -12.36 9.52 10.90
C VAL A 71 -12.57 8.01 11.10
N ALA A 72 -13.80 7.57 11.33
CA ALA A 72 -14.10 6.15 11.55
C ALA A 72 -13.83 5.32 10.28
N TRP A 73 -14.15 5.85 9.11
CA TRP A 73 -13.91 5.22 7.83
C TRP A 73 -12.43 5.12 7.52
N ASP A 74 -11.64 6.16 7.81
CA ASP A 74 -10.18 6.13 7.68
C ASP A 74 -9.57 4.96 8.45
N VAL A 75 -9.92 4.86 9.74
CA VAL A 75 -9.48 3.76 10.62
C VAL A 75 -9.93 2.41 10.06
N THR A 76 -11.17 2.31 9.59
CA THR A 76 -11.71 1.09 9.00
C THR A 76 -10.95 0.67 7.75
N THR A 77 -10.71 1.60 6.82
CA THR A 77 -9.96 1.37 5.59
C THR A 77 -8.54 0.92 5.89
N GLN A 78 -7.84 1.61 6.81
CA GLN A 78 -6.49 1.23 7.20
C GLN A 78 -6.46 -0.18 7.81
N LYS A 79 -7.37 -0.49 8.74
CA LYS A 79 -7.43 -1.81 9.40
C LYS A 79 -7.80 -2.92 8.44
N LYS A 80 -8.73 -2.65 7.51
CA LYS A 80 -9.12 -3.57 6.45
C LYS A 80 -7.93 -3.87 5.54
N CYS A 81 -7.19 -2.85 5.11
CA CYS A 81 -6.02 -3.07 4.26
C CYS A 81 -4.91 -3.83 4.99
N GLN A 82 -4.65 -3.52 6.26
CA GLN A 82 -3.71 -4.32 7.09
C GLN A 82 -4.08 -5.81 7.14
N LEU A 83 -5.38 -6.12 7.18
CA LEU A 83 -5.86 -7.50 7.18
C LEU A 83 -5.74 -8.15 5.79
N GLU A 84 -6.16 -7.44 4.74
CA GLU A 84 -6.19 -7.97 3.37
C GLU A 84 -4.80 -8.12 2.74
N THR A 85 -3.82 -7.31 3.17
CA THR A 85 -2.45 -7.33 2.65
C THR A 85 -1.47 -8.02 3.57
N PHE A 86 -1.97 -8.76 4.57
CA PHE A 86 -1.14 -9.44 5.57
C PHE A 86 -0.07 -10.34 4.96
N GLU A 87 -0.41 -11.11 3.91
CA GLU A 87 0.50 -12.02 3.22
C GLU A 87 1.59 -11.31 2.40
N SER A 88 1.38 -10.03 2.07
CA SER A 88 2.36 -9.21 1.34
C SER A 88 3.37 -8.55 2.28
N LYS A 89 3.29 -8.77 3.59
CA LYS A 89 4.20 -8.13 4.54
C LYS A 89 5.62 -8.68 4.41
N GLY A 90 6.60 -7.78 4.26
CA GLY A 90 8.01 -8.10 4.09
C GLY A 90 8.39 -8.56 2.68
N THR A 91 7.46 -8.48 1.72
CA THR A 91 7.74 -8.76 0.30
C THR A 91 8.00 -7.48 -0.47
N ASP A 92 8.58 -7.61 -1.66
CA ASP A 92 8.69 -6.54 -2.66
C ASP A 92 7.32 -5.98 -3.11
N SER A 93 6.24 -6.74 -2.89
CA SER A 93 4.87 -6.35 -3.21
C SER A 93 4.11 -5.66 -2.08
N GLU A 94 4.69 -5.52 -0.87
CA GLU A 94 4.02 -4.95 0.31
C GLU A 94 3.38 -3.58 0.02
N ILE A 95 4.20 -2.65 -0.50
CA ILE A 95 3.82 -1.26 -0.71
C ILE A 95 2.76 -1.17 -1.81
N SER A 96 3.00 -1.82 -2.95
CA SER A 96 2.06 -1.80 -4.08
C SER A 96 0.69 -2.40 -3.72
N THR A 97 0.67 -3.50 -2.96
CA THR A 97 -0.56 -4.18 -2.57
C THR A 97 -1.33 -3.35 -1.53
N THR A 98 -0.63 -2.82 -0.53
CA THR A 98 -1.22 -1.96 0.51
C THR A 98 -1.80 -0.69 -0.10
N ASN A 99 -1.06 -0.01 -0.97
CA ASN A 99 -1.54 1.21 -1.62
C ASN A 99 -2.71 0.94 -2.57
N SER A 100 -2.71 -0.18 -3.29
CA SER A 100 -3.87 -0.59 -4.11
C SER A 100 -5.13 -0.79 -3.27
N CYS A 101 -5.01 -1.39 -2.09
CA CYS A 101 -6.14 -1.53 -1.17
C CYS A 101 -6.61 -0.17 -0.66
N LEU A 102 -5.70 0.68 -0.18
CA LEU A 102 -6.03 2.02 0.34
C LEU A 102 -6.74 2.87 -0.72
N LEU A 103 -6.28 2.82 -1.97
CA LEU A 103 -6.91 3.52 -3.08
C LEU A 103 -8.37 3.12 -3.30
N LYS A 104 -8.64 1.81 -3.30
CA LYS A 104 -10.02 1.31 -3.41
C LYS A 104 -10.86 1.75 -2.22
N GLY A 105 -10.30 1.67 -1.01
CA GLY A 105 -10.93 2.13 0.23
C GLY A 105 -11.37 3.59 0.17
N TYR A 106 -10.44 4.49 -0.11
CA TYR A 106 -10.71 5.92 -0.19
C TYR A 106 -11.59 6.30 -1.40
N GLN A 107 -11.52 5.57 -2.52
CA GLN A 107 -12.42 5.80 -3.63
C GLN A 107 -13.88 5.48 -3.27
N MET A 108 -14.13 4.38 -2.54
CA MET A 108 -15.48 4.06 -2.07
C MET A 108 -16.03 5.13 -1.11
N GLU A 109 -15.16 5.69 -0.27
CA GLU A 109 -15.53 6.77 0.64
C GLU A 109 -15.83 8.08 -0.10
N ILE A 110 -15.03 8.43 -1.12
CA ILE A 110 -15.29 9.56 -2.03
C ILE A 110 -16.66 9.39 -2.70
N ASP A 111 -16.94 8.20 -3.23
CA ASP A 111 -18.19 7.93 -3.93
C ASP A 111 -19.39 8.06 -2.99
N TYR A 112 -19.25 7.65 -1.72
CA TYR A 112 -20.28 7.88 -0.72
C TYR A 112 -20.55 9.36 -0.49
N PHE A 113 -19.51 10.16 -0.20
CA PHE A 113 -19.68 11.60 0.06
C PHE A 113 -20.16 12.36 -1.17
N ASN A 114 -19.74 11.98 -2.38
CA ASN A 114 -20.22 12.60 -3.62
C ASN A 114 -21.70 12.33 -3.90
N ASN A 115 -22.25 11.22 -3.39
CA ASN A 115 -23.66 10.84 -3.56
C ASN A 115 -24.55 11.29 -2.40
N MET A 116 -24.01 11.94 -1.37
CA MET A 116 -24.82 12.56 -0.33
C MET A 116 -25.60 13.76 -0.90
N LEU A 117 -26.88 13.82 -0.56
CA LEU A 117 -27.73 14.97 -0.90
C LEU A 117 -27.30 16.21 -0.11
N PRO A 118 -27.46 17.42 -0.69
CA PRO A 118 -27.28 18.67 0.03
C PRO A 118 -28.20 18.79 1.24
#